data_AF-A0A7J2INS9-F1
#
_entry.id   AF-A0A7J2INS9-F1
#
_cell.length_a   1.000
_cell.length_b   1.000
_cell.length_c   1.000
_cell.angle_alpha   90.00
_cell.angle_beta   90.00
_cell.angle_gamma   90.00
#
_symmetry.space_group_name_H-M   'P 1'
#
loop_
_entity.id
_entity.type
_entity.pdbx_description
1 polymer ?
#
loop_
_entity_poly.entity_id
_entity_poly.type
_entity_poly.pdbx_seq_one_letter_code
_entity_poly.pdbx_strand_id
1 'polypeptide(L)' 'MYVTKADGTKQKFLKKKIIRTCIRMGAPEDIARKIADKIEERA' A
#
# COMPACT_ATOMS: atom_id res chain seq x y z
N MET A 1 2.06 -0.02 -11.78
CA MET A 1 3.03 -0.55 -10.79
C MET A 1 2.69 -1.98 -10.38
N TYR A 2 3.64 -2.91 -10.43
CA TYR A 2 3.48 -4.29 -9.93
C TYR A 2 4.39 -4.50 -8.71
N VAL A 3 3.86 -5.01 -7.60
CA VAL A 3 4.62 -5.36 -6.40
C VAL A 3 4.87 -6.85 -6.34
N THR A 4 6.12 -7.23 -6.05
CA THR A 4 6.48 -8.61 -5.75
C THR A 4 5.96 -8.95 -4.35
N LYS A 5 5.13 -9.97 -4.27
CA LYS A 5 4.57 -10.48 -3.02
C LYS A 5 5.54 -11.46 -2.37
N ALA A 6 5.26 -11.82 -1.12
CA ALA A 6 6.10 -12.73 -0.34
C ALA A 6 6.21 -14.13 -0.97
N ASP A 7 5.24 -14.51 -1.80
CA ASP A 7 5.22 -15.74 -2.60
C ASP A 7 5.98 -15.62 -3.93
N GLY A 8 6.64 -14.48 -4.19
CA GLY A 8 7.36 -14.20 -5.44
C GLY A 8 6.47 -13.72 -6.60
N THR A 9 5.15 -13.67 -6.43
CA THR A 9 4.23 -13.26 -7.49
C THR A 9 4.21 -11.74 -7.67
N LYS A 10 4.11 -11.27 -8.92
CA LYS A 10 3.94 -9.84 -9.22
C LYS A 10 2.46 -9.51 -9.36
N GLN A 11 1.94 -8.68 -8.46
CA GLN A 11 0.54 -8.24 -8.49
C GLN A 11 0.46 -6.73 -8.69
N LYS A 12 -0.63 -6.23 -9.31
CA LYS A 12 -0.85 -4.79 -9.41
C LYS A 12 -0.85 -4.16 -8.01
N PHE A 13 -0.06 -3.10 -7.86
CA PHE A 13 -0.10 -2.28 -6.66
C PHE A 13 -1.50 -1.67 -6.54
N LEU A 14 -2.18 -1.95 -5.43
CA LEU A 14 -3.51 -1.42 -5.15
C LEU A 14 -3.42 -0.47 -3.97
N LYS A 15 -3.39 0.84 -4.25
CA LYS A 15 -3.35 1.91 -3.24
C LYS A 15 -4.39 1.71 -2.14
N LYS A 16 -5.63 1.36 -2.54
CA LYS A 16 -6.75 1.08 -1.63
C LYS A 16 -6.47 -0.08 -0.67
N LYS A 17 -5.68 -1.09 -1.07
CA LYS A 17 -5.30 -2.22 -0.19
C LYS A 17 -4.35 -1.78 0.90
N ILE A 18 -3.40 -0.89 0.60
CA ILE A 18 -2.46 -0.34 1.59
C ILE A 18 -3.22 0.50 2.61
N ILE A 19 -4.03 1.45 2.15
CA ILE A 19 -4.83 2.32 3.01
C ILE A 19 -5.72 1.50 3.95
N ARG A 20 -6.47 0.54 3.39
CA ARG A 20 -7.38 -0.32 4.16
C ARG A 20 -6.64 -1.20 5.18
N THR A 21 -5.43 -1.65 4.85
CA THR A 21 -4.60 -2.44 5.78
C THR A 21 -4.06 -1.56 6.91
N CYS A 22 -3.57 -0.36 6.61
CA CYS A 22 -3.08 0.59 7.61
C CYS A 22 -4.20 1.01 8.57
N ILE A 23 -5.39 1.36 8.06
CA ILE A 23 -6.57 1.67 8.89
C ILE A 23 -6.93 0.47 9.77
N ARG A 24 -6.94 -0.76 9.22
CA ARG A 24 -7.23 -1.97 9.99
C ARG A 24 -6.22 -2.22 11.12
N MET A 25 -4.97 -1.78 10.96
CA MET A 25 -3.96 -1.86 12.02
C MET A 25 -4.02 -0.69 13.01
N GLY A 26 -5.03 0.17 12.93
CA GLY A 26 -5.22 1.32 13.81
C GLY A 26 -4.43 2.56 13.40
N ALA A 27 -3.85 2.59 12.20
CA ALA A 27 -3.19 3.79 11.71
C ALA A 27 -4.23 4.87 11.33
N PRO A 28 -3.96 6.15 11.64
CA PRO A 28 -4.76 7.26 11.16
C PRO A 28 -4.84 7.28 9.63
N GLU A 29 -6.01 7.62 9.08
CA GLU A 29 -6.24 7.63 7.64
C GLU A 29 -5.25 8.55 6.88
N ASP A 30 -4.88 9.69 7.48
CA ASP A 30 -3.92 10.63 6.90
C ASP A 30 -2.52 10.01 6.71
N ILE A 31 -2.06 9.23 7.69
CA ILE A 31 -0.79 8.50 7.64
C ILE A 31 -0.89 7.36 6.63
N ALA A 32 -2.00 6.61 6.65
CA ALA A 32 -2.26 5.53 5.70
C ALA A 32 -2.22 6.01 4.25
N ARG A 33 -2.78 7.21 4.00
CA ARG A 33 -2.79 7.86 2.68
C ARG A 33 -1.39 8.30 2.26
N LYS A 34 -0.66 9.01 3.13
CA LYS A 34 0.74 9.43 2.88
C LYS A 34 1.66 8.25 2.59
N ILE A 35 1.50 7.13 3.29
CA ILE A 35 2.28 5.91 3.04
C ILE A 35 1.93 5.36 1.65
N ALA A 36 0.64 5.31 1.30
CA ALA A 36 0.20 4.80 0.01
C ALA A 36 0.69 5.68 -1.15
N ASP A 37 0.67 7.00 -1.00
CA ASP A 37 1.22 7.96 -1.97
C ASP A 37 2.74 7.80 -2.12
N LYS A 38 3.50 7.75 -1.01
CA LYS A 38 4.97 7.55 -1.08
C LYS A 38 5.37 6.25 -1.78
N ILE A 39 4.58 5.19 -1.61
CA ILE A 39 4.84 3.90 -2.28
C ILE A 39 4.46 3.96 -3.77
N GLU A 40 3.47 4.78 -4.13
CA GLU A 40 3.09 5.04 -5.53
C GLU A 40 4.10 5.93 -6.26
N GLU A 41 4.78 6.86 -5.56
CA GLU A 41 5.81 7.74 -6.13
C GLU A 41 7.19 7.07 -6.26
N ARG A 42 7.54 6.10 -5.38
CA ARG A 42 8.85 5.41 -5.39
C ARG A 42 8.99 4.31 -6.46
N ALA A 43 8.06 4.29 -7.39
CA ALA A 43 7.58 3.11 -8.08
C ALA A 43 7.55 3.34 -9.59
#